data_AF-A0A0K2TMR4-F1
#
_entry.id   AF-A0A0K2TMR4-F1
#
_cell.length_a   1.000
_cell.length_b   1.000
_cell.length_c   1.000
_cell.angle_alpha   90.00
_cell.angle_beta   90.00
_cell.angle_gamma   90.00
#
_symmetry.space_group_name_H-M   'P 1'
#
loop_
_entity.id
_entity.type
_entity.pdbx_description
1 polymer ?
#
loop_
_entity_poly.entity_id
_entity_poly.type
_entity_poly.pdbx_seq_one_letter_code
_entity_poly.pdbx_strand_id
1 'polypeptide(L)'
;ADMEYNLQEKYNVRGALEDISELIPTIRVGIRVACRKHDSHQNWYRGEIVNVVRINGDLFVQIFLIDYGEFLPTVPVESCVRKLLNSEMVTFPPMAFQLLLAGNYLQGRP
;
A
#
# COMPACT_ATOMS: atom_id res chain seq x y z
N ALA A 1 14.36 -11.74 1.99
CA ALA A 1 13.92 -12.78 2.94
C ALA A 1 13.52 -12.14 4.27
N ASP A 2 14.38 -11.35 4.90
CA ASP A 2 14.13 -10.81 6.26
C ASP A 2 13.00 -9.75 6.35
N MET A 3 12.85 -8.87 5.34
CA MET A 3 11.81 -7.83 5.35
C MET A 3 10.39 -8.42 5.26
N GLU A 4 10.19 -9.35 4.32
CA GLU A 4 8.89 -9.99 4.09
C GLU A 4 8.46 -10.80 5.31
N TYR A 5 9.42 -11.48 5.96
CA TYR A 5 9.21 -12.26 7.18
C TYR A 5 8.77 -11.38 8.36
N ASN A 6 9.44 -10.23 8.58
CA ASN A 6 9.13 -9.33 9.70
C ASN A 6 7.75 -8.65 9.55
N LEU A 7 7.34 -8.28 8.34
CA LEU A 7 6.00 -7.73 8.11
C LEU A 7 4.93 -8.82 8.31
N GLN A 8 5.18 -10.04 7.84
CA GLN A 8 4.24 -11.15 7.99
C GLN A 8 3.97 -11.49 9.47
N GLU A 9 5.01 -11.70 10.29
CA GLU A 9 4.81 -11.98 11.73
C GLU A 9 4.08 -10.83 12.44
N LYS A 10 4.44 -9.59 12.14
CA LYS A 10 3.91 -8.40 12.82
C LYS A 10 2.45 -8.10 12.47
N TYR A 11 2.06 -8.26 11.21
CA TYR A 11 0.71 -7.94 10.73
C TYR A 11 -0.26 -9.12 10.72
N ASN A 12 0.23 -10.37 10.83
CA ASN A 12 -0.64 -11.55 10.93
C ASN A 12 -1.09 -11.88 12.37
N VAL A 13 -0.53 -11.24 13.41
CA VAL A 13 -1.08 -11.31 14.77
C VAL A 13 -2.36 -10.47 14.84
N ARG A 14 -3.51 -11.12 14.65
CA ARG A 14 -4.85 -10.58 14.91
C ARG A 14 -4.93 -10.11 16.38
N GLY A 15 -4.57 -8.87 16.67
CA GLY A 15 -4.85 -8.27 17.98
C GLY A 15 -3.83 -7.28 18.53
N ALA A 16 -2.66 -7.07 17.90
CA ALA A 16 -1.63 -6.19 18.47
C ALA A 16 -1.36 -4.89 17.68
N LEU A 17 -2.08 -4.64 16.59
CA LEU A 17 -1.89 -3.45 15.78
C LEU A 17 -3.02 -2.47 16.04
N GLU A 18 -2.62 -1.27 16.47
CA GLU A 18 -3.43 -0.08 16.69
C GLU A 18 -4.67 -0.06 15.78
N ASP A 19 -5.80 -0.02 16.46
CA ASP A 19 -7.11 -0.42 15.98
C ASP A 19 -7.48 0.31 14.67
N ILE A 20 -8.01 -0.45 13.70
CA ILE A 20 -8.43 0.05 12.38
C ILE A 20 -9.42 1.22 12.54
N SER A 21 -10.18 1.20 13.64
CA SER A 21 -11.13 2.23 14.06
C SER A 21 -10.51 3.62 14.17
N GLU A 22 -9.25 3.75 14.58
CA GLU A 22 -8.55 5.04 14.66
C GLU A 22 -8.06 5.54 13.29
N LEU A 23 -7.85 4.61 12.34
CA LEU A 23 -7.35 4.94 11.01
C LEU A 23 -8.47 5.40 10.05
N ILE A 24 -9.66 4.80 10.14
CA ILE A 24 -10.78 5.06 9.22
C ILE A 24 -11.08 6.56 9.05
N PRO A 25 -11.12 7.39 10.12
CA PRO A 25 -11.37 8.83 9.98
C PRO A 25 -10.26 9.59 9.23
N THR A 26 -9.05 9.01 9.15
CA THR A 26 -7.87 9.69 8.62
C THR A 26 -7.41 9.18 7.26
N ILE A 27 -8.01 8.10 6.74
CA ILE A 27 -7.75 7.53 5.40
C ILE A 27 -7.92 8.64 4.33
N ARG A 28 -6.83 8.95 3.64
CA ARG A 28 -6.79 9.91 2.53
C ARG A 28 -5.66 9.55 1.57
N VAL A 29 -5.71 10.12 0.37
CA VAL A 29 -4.66 10.01 -0.65
C VAL A 29 -3.31 10.49 -0.09
N GLY A 30 -2.23 9.79 -0.45
CA GLY A 30 -0.86 10.05 -0.03
C GLY A 30 -0.44 9.42 1.30
N ILE A 31 -1.35 8.72 2.01
CA ILE A 31 -0.97 8.00 3.22
C ILE A 31 -0.24 6.71 2.87
N ARG A 32 0.85 6.44 3.59
CA ARG A 32 1.58 5.17 3.56
C ARG A 32 0.98 4.17 4.53
N VAL A 33 0.76 2.95 4.05
CA VAL A 33 0.07 1.88 4.76
C VAL A 33 0.79 0.55 4.57
N ALA A 34 0.55 -0.38 5.50
CA ALA A 34 0.74 -1.79 5.24
C ALA A 34 -0.55 -2.31 4.60
N CYS A 35 -0.44 -3.04 3.49
CA CYS A 35 -1.60 -3.58 2.80
C CYS A 35 -1.36 -4.99 2.29
N ARG A 36 -2.45 -5.71 2.04
CA ARG A 36 -2.43 -6.98 1.30
C ARG A 36 -3.34 -6.88 0.09
N LYS A 37 -3.10 -7.73 -0.92
CA LYS A 37 -3.82 -7.65 -2.20
C LYS A 37 -5.31 -7.99 -2.09
N HIS A 38 -5.66 -8.89 -1.16
CA HIS A 38 -7.03 -9.32 -0.87
C HIS A 38 -7.06 -10.13 0.44
N ASP A 39 -8.25 -10.52 0.90
CA ASP A 39 -8.46 -11.07 2.26
C ASP A 39 -7.78 -12.41 2.56
N SER A 40 -7.63 -13.26 1.56
CA SER A 40 -6.90 -14.53 1.67
C SER A 40 -5.41 -14.40 1.42
N HIS A 41 -4.92 -13.22 1.02
CA HIS A 41 -3.51 -13.01 0.76
C HIS A 41 -2.72 -12.98 2.08
N GLN A 42 -1.66 -13.77 2.15
CA GLN A 42 -0.88 -13.95 3.39
C GLN A 42 0.19 -12.86 3.58
N ASN A 43 0.69 -12.32 2.48
CA ASN A 43 1.79 -11.36 2.53
C ASN A 43 1.25 -9.92 2.61
N TRP A 44 1.94 -9.14 3.44
CA TRP A 44 1.77 -7.71 3.58
C TRP A 44 2.85 -6.96 2.81
N TYR A 45 2.47 -5.83 2.26
CA TYR A 45 3.28 -4.97 1.41
C TYR A 45 3.21 -3.53 1.91
N ARG A 46 4.22 -2.72 1.60
CA ARG A 46 4.13 -1.28 1.80
C ARG A 46 3.42 -0.65 0.61
N GLY A 47 2.44 0.19 0.90
CA GLY A 47 1.61 0.84 -0.10
C GLY A 47 1.41 2.31 0.19
N GLU A 48 1.08 3.07 -0.84
CA GLU A 48 0.58 4.43 -0.73
C GLU A 48 -0.85 4.49 -1.29
N ILE A 49 -1.76 5.09 -0.53
CA ILE A 49 -3.15 5.27 -0.97
C ILE A 49 -3.16 6.31 -2.09
N VAL A 50 -3.58 5.91 -3.28
CA VAL A 50 -3.69 6.81 -4.45
C VAL A 50 -5.12 7.24 -4.73
N ASN A 51 -6.11 6.50 -4.23
CA ASN A 51 -7.52 6.86 -4.32
C ASN A 51 -8.32 6.26 -3.16
N VAL A 52 -9.44 6.89 -2.81
CA VAL A 52 -10.36 6.44 -1.75
C VAL A 52 -11.78 6.43 -2.32
N VAL A 53 -12.46 5.30 -2.21
CA VAL A 53 -13.81 5.09 -2.76
C VAL A 53 -14.71 4.51 -1.67
N ARG A 54 -15.94 5.02 -1.58
CA ARG A 54 -16.98 4.42 -0.73
C ARG A 54 -18.01 3.72 -1.61
N ILE A 55 -18.27 2.45 -1.34
CA ILE A 55 -19.25 1.63 -2.07
C ILE A 55 -20.17 1.01 -1.04
N ASN A 56 -21.46 1.32 -1.09
CA ASN A 56 -22.48 0.78 -0.16
C ASN A 56 -22.18 0.97 1.33
N GLY A 57 -21.42 2.01 1.69
CA GLY A 57 -21.01 2.29 3.07
C GLY A 57 -19.63 1.75 3.43
N ASP A 58 -19.12 0.77 2.68
CA ASP A 58 -17.80 0.19 2.87
C ASP A 58 -16.71 1.06 2.23
N LEU A 59 -15.54 1.08 2.85
CA LEU A 59 -14.40 1.88 2.41
C LEU A 59 -13.39 1.01 1.63
N PHE A 60 -13.13 1.42 0.39
CA PHE A 60 -12.15 0.83 -0.50
C PHE A 60 -11.09 1.85 -0.88
N VAL A 61 -9.89 1.37 -1.17
CA VAL A 61 -8.79 2.21 -1.64
C VAL A 61 -8.10 1.61 -2.85
N GLN A 62 -7.52 2.50 -3.66
CA GLN A 62 -6.50 2.13 -4.63
C GLN A 62 -5.14 2.36 -4.00
N ILE A 63 -4.22 1.41 -4.18
CA ILE A 63 -2.91 1.44 -3.55
C ILE A 63 -1.82 1.27 -4.59
N PHE A 64 -0.79 2.10 -4.54
CA PHE A 64 0.46 1.87 -5.25
C PHE A 64 1.45 1.14 -4.33
N LEU A 65 1.92 -0.04 -4.74
CA LEU A 65 2.92 -0.81 -4.00
C LEU A 65 4.30 -0.20 -4.19
N ILE A 66 4.74 0.60 -3.21
CA ILE A 66 5.92 1.48 -3.30
C ILE A 66 7.25 0.73 -3.45
N ASP A 67 7.25 -0.58 -3.26
CA ASP A 67 8.41 -1.45 -3.42
C ASP A 67 8.41 -2.26 -4.72
N TYR A 68 7.27 -2.32 -5.41
CA TYR A 68 7.08 -3.19 -6.57
C TYR A 68 6.63 -2.44 -7.83
N GLY A 69 6.05 -1.24 -7.70
CA GLY A 69 5.56 -0.46 -8.84
C GLY A 69 4.17 -0.89 -9.34
N GLU A 70 3.48 -1.80 -8.63
CA GLU A 70 2.16 -2.32 -8.99
C GLU A 70 1.03 -1.47 -8.39
N PHE A 71 -0.05 -1.28 -9.14
CA PHE A 71 -1.29 -0.66 -8.64
C PHE A 71 -2.32 -1.73 -8.28
N LEU A 72 -2.84 -1.65 -7.06
CA LEU A 72 -3.98 -2.43 -6.58
C LEU A 72 -5.26 -1.61 -6.77
N PRO A 73 -6.19 -2.03 -7.65
CA PRO A 73 -7.32 -1.20 -8.07
C PRO A 73 -8.48 -1.13 -7.06
N THR A 74 -8.60 -2.13 -6.19
CA THR A 74 -9.68 -2.20 -5.19
C THR A 74 -9.21 -3.00 -3.99
N VAL A 75 -8.92 -2.33 -2.88
CA VAL A 75 -8.50 -2.96 -1.63
C VAL A 75 -9.48 -2.57 -0.52
N PRO A 76 -10.14 -3.55 0.15
CA PRO A 76 -11.01 -3.26 1.29
C PRO A 76 -10.18 -2.76 2.47
N VAL A 77 -10.51 -1.58 3.00
CA VAL A 77 -9.69 -0.96 4.06
C VAL A 77 -9.71 -1.80 5.33
N GLU A 78 -10.89 -2.22 5.77
CA GLU A 78 -11.09 -2.89 7.06
C GLU A 78 -10.26 -4.18 7.17
N SER A 79 -10.26 -5.00 6.13
CA SER A 79 -9.62 -6.31 6.15
C SER A 79 -8.21 -6.30 5.56
N CYS A 80 -7.85 -5.34 4.71
CA CYS A 80 -6.59 -5.38 3.96
C CYS A 80 -5.65 -4.19 4.18
N VAL A 81 -5.99 -3.20 5.00
CA VAL A 81 -5.16 -2.00 5.22
C VAL A 81 -4.87 -1.81 6.72
N ARG A 82 -3.61 -1.52 7.05
CA ARG A 82 -3.14 -1.26 8.41
C ARG A 82 -2.21 -0.06 8.43
N LYS A 83 -2.09 0.57 9.60
CA LYS A 83 -1.11 1.64 9.82
C LYS A 83 0.29 1.11 9.54
N LEU A 84 1.06 1.84 8.75
CA LEU A 84 2.50 1.60 8.60
C LEU A 84 3.25 2.44 9.62
N LEU A 85 4.13 1.83 10.40
CA LEU A 85 4.96 2.56 11.36
C LEU A 85 6.05 3.34 10.63
N ASN A 86 6.32 4.57 11.07
CA ASN A 86 7.33 5.44 10.44
C ASN A 86 8.73 4.82 10.44
N SER A 87 9.07 4.01 11.44
CA SER A 87 10.36 3.30 11.49
C SER A 87 10.58 2.41 10.27
N GLU A 88 9.52 1.79 9.73
CA GLU A 88 9.59 0.92 8.55
C GLU A 88 9.92 1.71 7.27
N MET A 89 9.62 3.01 7.25
CA MET A 89 9.94 3.92 6.14
C MET A 89 11.33 4.55 6.26
N VAL A 90 11.88 4.65 7.47
CA VAL A 90 13.21 5.20 7.72
C VAL A 90 14.28 4.16 7.43
N THR A 91 14.07 2.92 7.87
CA THR A 91 15.05 1.85 7.69
C THR A 91 15.18 1.45 6.21
N PHE A 92 14.09 1.50 5.46
CA PHE A 92 14.08 1.13 4.04
C PHE A 92 13.35 2.21 3.23
N PRO A 93 14.02 2.91 2.29
CA PRO A 93 13.30 3.78 1.36
C PRO A 93 12.38 2.95 0.44
N PRO A 94 11.39 3.58 -0.23
CA PRO A 94 10.66 2.95 -1.33
C PRO A 94 11.62 2.38 -2.39
N MET A 95 11.35 1.16 -2.87
CA MET A 95 12.24 0.45 -3.80
C MET A 95 11.77 0.45 -5.26
N ALA A 96 10.53 0.88 -5.53
CA ALA A 96 10.05 1.04 -6.89
C ALA A 96 10.46 2.39 -7.46
N PHE A 97 11.11 2.37 -8.63
CA PHE A 97 11.49 3.57 -9.36
C PHE A 97 10.79 3.59 -10.72
N GLN A 98 10.11 4.69 -11.02
CA GLN A 98 9.58 4.93 -12.35
C GLN A 98 10.74 5.31 -13.28
N LEU A 99 10.91 4.54 -14.34
CA LEU A 99 11.95 4.76 -15.34
C LEU A 99 11.33 5.16 -16.67
N LEU A 100 11.99 6.09 -17.35
CA LEU A 100 11.70 6.44 -18.73
C LEU A 100 12.86 5.93 -19.57
N LEU A 101 12.57 5.11 -20.59
CA LEU A 101 13.60 4.66 -21.51
C LEU A 101 14.04 5.84 -22.40
N ALA A 102 15.31 6.21 -22.29
CA ALA A 102 15.90 7.22 -23.17
C ALA A 102 15.97 6.66 -24.60
N GLY A 103 15.28 7.30 -25.56
CA GLY A 103 15.40 6.94 -26.97
C GLY A 103 14.16 7.10 -27.86
N ASN A 104 12.95 7.25 -27.31
CA ASN A 104 11.71 7.28 -28.11
C ASN A 104 10.97 8.64 -28.10
N TYR A 105 11.69 9.75 -28.31
CA TYR A 105 11.10 11.09 -28.58
C TYR A 105 11.43 11.60 -29.99
N LEU A 106 11.45 10.73 -30.99
CA LEU A 106 11.53 11.13 -32.41
C LEU A 106 10.47 10.40 -33.24
N GLN A 107 9.19 10.73 -33.03
CA GLN A 107 8.23 10.85 -34.13
C GLN A 107 6.95 11.52 -33.63
N GLY A 108 6.74 12.76 -34.06
CA GLY A 108 5.57 13.55 -33.71
C GLY A 108 5.91 15.01 -33.42
N ARG A 109 6.60 15.69 -34.34
CA ARG A 109 6.35 17.13 -34.53
C ARG A 109 5.43 17.26 -35.75
N PRO A 110 4.43 18.16 -35.70
CA PRO A 110 3.42 18.34 -36.73
C PRO A 110 4.00 18.72 -38.09
#